data_AF-A0A967LH16-F1
#
_entry.id   AF-A0A967LH16-F1
#
_cell.length_a   1.000
_cell.length_b   1.000
_cell.length_c   1.000
_cell.angle_alpha   90.00
_cell.angle_beta   90.00
_cell.angle_gamma   90.00
#
_symmetry.space_group_name_H-M   'P 1'
#
loop_
_entity.id
_entity.type
_entity.pdbx_description
1 polymer ?
#
loop_
_entity_poly.entity_id
_entity_poly.type
_entity_poly.pdbx_seq_one_letter_code
_entity_poly.pdbx_strand_id
1 'polypeptide(L)' 'DSPTIGMERRMYVYTPPGYENEMNASKRYPVLYLLHGAGGDESAWTTLGRTPEILDNLIARGEAEPM' A
#
# COMPACT_ATOMS: atom_id res chain seq x y z
N ASP A 1 -14.25 11.66 0.36
CA ASP A 1 -14.25 13.05 -0.14
C ASP A 1 -12.86 13.68 -0.22
N SER A 2 -12.56 14.37 -1.33
CA SER A 2 -11.42 15.27 -1.48
C SER A 2 -11.91 16.73 -1.49
N PRO A 3 -11.69 17.52 -0.43
CA PRO A 3 -12.16 18.90 -0.36
C PRO A 3 -11.56 19.81 -1.44
N THR A 4 -10.30 19.58 -1.81
CA THR A 4 -9.60 20.38 -2.81
C THR A 4 -10.10 20.13 -4.23
N ILE A 5 -10.50 18.89 -4.55
CA ILE A 5 -10.96 18.50 -5.89
C ILE A 5 -12.50 18.55 -5.98
N GLY A 6 -13.20 18.49 -4.84
CA GLY A 6 -14.66 18.58 -4.77
C GLY A 6 -15.39 17.28 -5.12
N MET A 7 -14.73 16.12 -5.00
CA MET A 7 -15.32 14.81 -5.31
C MET A 7 -14.72 13.66 -4.48
N GLU A 8 -15.41 12.52 -4.47
CA GLU A 8 -14.87 11.28 -3.95
C GLU A 8 -13.78 10.70 -4.86
N ARG A 9 -12.73 10.14 -4.26
CA ARG A 9 -11.61 9.54 -4.98
C ARG A 9 -11.31 8.17 -4.40
N ARG A 10 -10.90 7.25 -5.27
CA ARG A 10 -10.46 5.91 -4.89
C ARG A 10 -8.94 5.86 -4.77
N MET A 11 -8.46 4.95 -3.93
CA MET A 11 -7.06 4.59 -3.76
C MET A 11 -6.97 3.14 -3.29
N TYR A 12 -5.81 2.53 -3.51
CA TYR A 12 -5.48 1.23 -2.92
C TYR A 12 -4.49 1.43 -1.78
N VAL A 13 -4.69 0.69 -0.68
CA VAL A 13 -3.80 0.66 0.47
C VAL A 13 -3.37 -0.78 0.67
N TYR A 14 -2.07 -1.02 0.64
CA TYR A 14 -1.47 -2.27 1.09
C TYR A 14 -1.21 -2.16 2.59
N THR A 15 -1.55 -3.21 3.33
CA THR A 15 -1.13 -3.39 4.72
C THR A 15 -0.30 -4.66 4.83
N PRO A 16 0.79 -4.66 5.61
CA PRO A 16 1.70 -5.79 5.63
C PRO A 16 1.07 -7.02 6.30
N PRO A 17 1.53 -8.25 5.99
CA PRO A 17 1.05 -9.46 6.63
C PRO A 17 1.06 -9.35 8.16
N GLY A 18 -0.08 -9.69 8.79
CA GLY A 18 -0.26 -9.59 10.24
C GLY A 18 -0.63 -8.20 10.76
N TYR A 19 -0.87 -7.20 9.89
CA TYR A 19 -1.35 -5.87 10.29
C TYR A 19 -2.60 -5.93 11.19
N GLU A 20 -3.55 -6.80 10.85
CA GLU A 20 -4.83 -6.96 11.58
C GLU A 20 -4.73 -7.84 12.84
N ASN A 21 -3.55 -8.41 13.14
CA ASN A 21 -3.38 -9.20 14.34
C ASN A 21 -3.51 -8.30 15.59
N GLU A 22 -4.28 -8.74 16.59
CA GLU A 22 -4.47 -8.00 17.86
C GLU A 22 -3.14 -7.64 18.54
N MET A 23 -2.13 -8.50 18.45
CA MET A 23 -0.79 -8.23 18.99
C MET A 23 -0.11 -7.00 18.35
N ASN A 24 -0.52 -6.64 17.13
CA ASN A 24 -0.01 -5.50 16.37
C ASN A 24 -0.92 -4.25 16.45
N ALA A 25 -1.99 -4.26 17.24
CA ALA A 25 -2.97 -3.16 17.28
C ALA A 25 -2.36 -1.78 17.64
N SER A 26 -1.31 -1.76 18.47
CA SER A 26 -0.58 -0.54 18.84
C SER A 26 0.63 -0.25 17.96
N LYS A 27 1.02 -1.19 17.08
CA LYS A 27 2.15 -1.00 16.17
C LYS A 27 1.81 0.10 15.16
N ARG A 28 2.85 0.85 14.77
CA ARG A 28 2.78 1.86 13.71
C ARG A 28 3.80 1.49 12.65
N TYR A 29 3.45 1.75 11.40
CA TYR A 29 4.24 1.38 10.25
C TYR A 29 4.63 2.66 9.49
N PRO A 30 5.84 2.74 8.91
CA PRO A 30 6.17 3.82 7.97
C PRO A 30 5.27 3.72 6.73
N VAL A 31 4.99 4.85 6.07
CA VAL A 31 4.07 4.88 4.92
C VAL A 31 4.82 5.27 3.65
N LEU A 32 4.68 4.45 2.60
CA LEU A 32 5.14 4.74 1.25
C LEU A 32 3.97 5.20 0.37
N TYR A 33 4.01 6.44 -0.12
CA TYR A 33 3.10 6.92 -1.15
C TYR A 33 3.65 6.59 -2.54
N LEU A 34 3.00 5.66 -3.23
CA LEU A 34 3.45 5.17 -4.54
C LEU A 34 2.51 5.64 -5.66
N LEU A 35 3.03 6.48 -6.57
CA LEU A 35 2.27 7.10 -7.65
C LEU A 35 2.49 6.36 -8.97
N HIS A 36 1.45 6.29 -9.80
CA HIS A 36 1.53 5.70 -11.14
C HIS A 36 2.08 6.70 -12.18
N GLY A 37 2.44 6.18 -13.36
CA GLY A 37 2.84 6.99 -14.51
C GLY A 37 1.66 7.50 -15.36
N ALA A 38 1.95 8.18 -16.47
CA ALA A 38 0.94 8.67 -17.40
C ALA A 38 0.13 7.50 -18.02
N GLY A 39 -1.19 7.68 -18.16
CA GLY A 39 -2.11 6.67 -18.69
C GLY A 39 -2.51 5.57 -17.69
N GLY A 40 -1.97 5.59 -16.47
CA GLY A 40 -2.39 4.72 -15.38
C GLY A 40 -3.41 5.36 -14.45
N ASP A 41 -3.82 4.59 -13.44
CA ASP A 41 -4.69 4.99 -12.34
C ASP A 41 -4.25 4.31 -11.03
N GLU A 42 -5.05 4.41 -9.96
CA GLU A 42 -4.73 3.85 -8.65
C GLU A 42 -4.49 2.33 -8.63
N SER A 43 -4.97 1.60 -9.64
CA SER A 43 -4.88 0.14 -9.73
C SER A 43 -3.61 -0.35 -10.44
N ALA A 44 -2.86 0.55 -11.10
CA ALA A 44 -1.71 0.17 -11.94
C ALA A 44 -0.64 -0.61 -11.15
N TRP A 45 -0.39 -0.23 -9.89
CA TRP A 45 0.60 -0.86 -9.04
C TRP A 45 0.15 -2.23 -8.49
N THR A 46 -1.14 -2.38 -8.18
CA THR A 46 -1.66 -3.66 -7.68
C THR A 46 -1.84 -4.69 -8.80
N THR A 47 -2.14 -4.25 -10.02
CA THR A 47 -2.43 -5.14 -11.15
C THR A 47 -1.20 -5.45 -12.01
N LEU A 48 -0.62 -4.43 -12.64
CA LEU A 48 0.55 -4.57 -13.53
C LEU A 48 1.85 -4.60 -12.74
N GLY A 49 1.95 -3.77 -11.71
CA GLY A 49 3.15 -3.63 -10.88
C GLY A 49 3.39 -4.78 -9.90
N ARG A 50 2.36 -5.58 -9.58
CA ARG A 50 2.43 -6.69 -8.60
C ARG A 50 3.02 -6.26 -7.26
N THR A 51 2.74 -5.03 -6.84
CA THR A 51 3.28 -4.46 -5.60
C THR A 51 2.96 -5.31 -4.37
N PRO A 52 1.73 -5.86 -4.18
CA PRO A 52 1.44 -6.71 -3.02
C PRO A 52 2.39 -7.92 -2.95
N GLU A 53 2.56 -8.65 -4.05
CA GLU A 53 3.41 -9.85 -4.05
C GLU A 53 4.89 -9.51 -3.88
N ILE A 54 5.36 -8.39 -4.44
CA ILE A 54 6.74 -7.95 -4.26
C ILE A 54 7.00 -7.58 -2.80
N LEU A 55 6.13 -6.76 -2.19
CA LEU A 55 6.28 -6.36 -0.79
C LEU A 55 6.18 -7.55 0.17
N ASP A 56 5.22 -8.45 -0.05
CA ASP A 56 5.10 -9.67 0.76
C ASP A 56 6.39 -10.49 0.72
N ASN A 57 6.98 -10.67 -0.47
CA ASN A 57 8.23 -11.42 -0.63
C ASN A 57 9.42 -10.73 0.05
N LEU A 58 9.55 -9.41 -0.10
CA LEU A 58 10.66 -8.65 0.50
C LEU A 58 10.54 -8.62 2.03
N ILE A 59 9.34 -8.42 2.56
CA ILE A 59 9.07 -8.44 4.00
C ILE A 59 9.33 -9.84 4.58
N ALA A 60 8.88 -10.90 3.90
CA ALA A 60 9.12 -12.27 4.35
C ALA A 60 10.62 -12.64 4.41
N ARG A 61 11.44 -12.06 3.53
CA ARG A 61 12.90 -12.24 3.52
C ARG A 61 13.66 -11.29 4.45
N GLY A 62 12.97 -10.32 5.07
CA GLY A 62 13.61 -9.27 5.85
C GLY A 62 14.41 -8.27 5.01
N GLU A 63 14.14 -8.20 3.71
CA GLU A 63 14.78 -7.26 2.77
C GLU A 63 14.05 -5.90 2.71
N ALA A 64 12.83 -5.84 3.26
CA ALA A 64 12.09 -4.60 3.47
C ALA A 64 11.43 -4.61 4.86
N GLU A 65 11.41 -3.45 5.51
CA GLU A 65 10.63 -3.24 6.73
C GLU A 65 9.12 -3.33 6.42
N PRO A 66 8.31 -3.98 7.27
CA PRO A 66 6.85 -3.89 7.16
C PRO A 66 6.40 -2.42 7.15
N MET A 67 5.60 -2.06 6.14
CA MET A 67 5.12 -0.71 5.88
C MET A 67 3.64 -0.74 5.51
#